data_AF-A0A4R5HDE1-F1
#
_entry.id   AF-A0A4R5HDE1-F1
#
_cell.length_a   1.000
_cell.length_b   1.000
_cell.length_c   1.000
_cell.angle_alpha   90.00
_cell.angle_beta   90.00
_cell.angle_gamma   90.00
#
_symmetry.space_group_name_H-M   'P 1'
#
loop_
_entity.id
_entity.type
_entity.pdbx_description
1 polymer ?
#
loop_
_entity_poly.entity_id
_entity_poly.type
_entity_poly.pdbx_seq_one_letter_code
_entity_poly.pdbx_strand_id
1 'polypeptide(L)'
;MISINTPISDPSNLSGKANTIMSWIPGAKHWLTNAIADNSVAYRFASEEALIQSILTGLYSTEQVVLKNCDCTAAPEFLMRLGDDQINQIALGVENTESNKQPLIALFDQLDMVTGEKLTQIQNLFHEWQVDKNFLFQSLSVKDIQNLYQLVKQVDANQYDDVVITGAYEFALEESVDPSSFSHLMRYALTLYQVLYGTNNAKRLTATVKTKFNAAYESLSGVVVKRLACPQLHPPQTANDVGNILNTWGANKHFVGFTDLSTGLLQLISNIDPKTLASDTDLQAAFTQFEQTYLSFLSQAKVTRQRLSQDAKTWHYQLETQTHQANFQLIDDGCLTLNSFHLTQNGAQ
;
A
#
# COMPACT_ATOMS: atom_id res chain seq x y z
N MET A 1 -26.24 -6.87 -1.13
CA MET A 1 -27.13 -6.67 -2.29
C MET A 1 -28.01 -5.47 -2.00
N ILE A 2 -27.60 -4.28 -2.45
CA ILE A 2 -28.39 -3.04 -2.33
C ILE A 2 -28.55 -2.55 -3.76
N SER A 3 -29.74 -2.73 -4.33
CA SER A 3 -30.09 -2.16 -5.63
C SER A 3 -30.67 -0.78 -5.37
N ILE A 4 -29.91 0.28 -5.67
CA ILE A 4 -30.52 1.60 -5.85
C ILE A 4 -31.02 1.62 -7.29
N ASN A 5 -32.31 1.35 -7.42
CA ASN A 5 -33.05 1.32 -8.69
C ASN A 5 -33.86 2.63 -8.85
N THR A 6 -33.30 3.76 -8.40
CA THR A 6 -33.92 5.07 -8.56
C THR A 6 -33.28 5.79 -9.74
N PRO A 7 -34.06 6.24 -10.75
CA PRO A 7 -33.55 7.16 -11.75
C PRO A 7 -33.04 8.43 -11.05
N ILE A 8 -31.94 9.01 -11.52
CA ILE A 8 -31.52 10.33 -11.06
C ILE A 8 -32.62 11.30 -11.44
N SER A 9 -33.44 11.67 -10.47
CA SER A 9 -34.63 12.49 -10.71
C SER A 9 -34.42 13.94 -10.28
N ASP A 10 -33.46 14.21 -9.37
CA ASP A 10 -33.15 15.56 -8.89
C ASP A 10 -31.76 15.60 -8.21
N PRO A 11 -30.88 16.59 -8.50
CA PRO A 11 -29.59 16.75 -7.81
C PRO A 11 -29.75 17.02 -6.30
N SER A 12 -30.91 17.52 -5.86
CA SER A 12 -31.22 17.74 -4.44
C SER A 12 -31.41 16.45 -3.63
N ASN A 13 -31.55 15.30 -4.30
CA ASN A 13 -31.64 13.99 -3.65
C ASN A 13 -30.29 13.36 -3.33
N LEU A 14 -29.18 13.99 -3.74
CA LEU A 14 -27.85 13.50 -3.45
C LEU A 14 -27.45 13.81 -2.00
N SER A 15 -26.75 12.87 -1.37
CA SER A 15 -26.20 13.06 -0.04
C SER A 15 -25.29 14.31 0.01
N GLY A 16 -25.17 14.91 1.19
CA GLY A 16 -24.27 16.05 1.38
C GLY A 16 -22.85 15.73 0.94
N LYS A 17 -22.38 14.50 1.23
CA LYS A 17 -21.09 13.97 0.81
C LYS A 17 -20.94 13.92 -0.71
N ALA A 18 -21.90 13.32 -1.41
CA ALA A 18 -21.88 13.26 -2.87
C ALA A 18 -21.90 14.68 -3.49
N ASN A 19 -22.71 15.58 -2.94
CA ASN A 19 -22.76 16.99 -3.37
C ASN A 19 -21.42 17.72 -3.17
N THR A 20 -20.73 17.49 -2.05
CA THR A 20 -19.40 18.02 -1.78
C THR A 20 -18.37 17.47 -2.78
N ILE A 21 -18.32 16.15 -2.98
CA ILE A 21 -17.36 15.53 -3.92
C ILE A 21 -17.61 16.01 -5.35
N MET A 22 -18.87 16.08 -5.79
CA MET A 22 -19.22 16.61 -7.11
C MET A 22 -18.78 18.07 -7.30
N SER A 23 -18.72 18.87 -6.23
CA SER A 23 -18.25 20.26 -6.33
C SER A 23 -16.77 20.37 -6.66
N TRP A 24 -15.98 19.33 -6.39
CA TRP A 24 -14.55 19.27 -6.71
C TRP A 24 -14.30 18.92 -8.18
N ILE A 25 -15.31 18.34 -8.85
CA ILE A 25 -15.23 17.94 -10.26
C ILE A 25 -15.71 19.09 -11.14
N PRO A 26 -14.84 19.70 -11.96
CA PRO A 26 -15.26 20.78 -12.84
C PRO A 26 -16.38 20.29 -13.78
N GLY A 27 -17.41 21.11 -14.01
CA GLY A 27 -18.51 20.77 -14.92
C GLY A 27 -19.48 19.69 -14.45
N ALA A 28 -19.21 18.94 -13.37
CA ALA A 28 -20.07 17.83 -12.93
C ALA A 28 -21.52 18.24 -12.64
N LYS A 29 -21.72 19.32 -11.88
CA LYS A 29 -23.07 19.84 -11.57
C LYS A 29 -23.82 20.30 -12.82
N HIS A 30 -23.10 20.90 -13.78
CA HIS A 30 -23.69 21.34 -15.05
C HIS A 30 -24.10 20.14 -15.90
N TRP A 31 -23.21 19.15 -16.04
CA TRP A 31 -23.51 17.89 -16.72
C TRP A 31 -24.73 17.21 -16.12
N LEU A 32 -24.79 17.09 -14.79
CA LEU A 32 -25.90 16.43 -14.10
C LEU A 32 -27.23 17.15 -14.36
N THR A 33 -27.22 18.49 -14.31
CA THR A 33 -28.41 19.31 -14.59
C THR A 33 -28.90 19.08 -16.02
N ASN A 34 -27.99 19.05 -17.00
CA ASN A 34 -28.34 18.81 -18.40
C ASN A 34 -28.84 17.38 -18.63
N ALA A 35 -28.21 16.39 -18.02
CA ALA A 35 -28.59 14.98 -18.12
C ALA A 35 -29.99 14.71 -17.56
N ILE A 36 -30.41 15.46 -16.53
CA ILE A 36 -31.78 15.38 -15.98
C ILE A 36 -32.78 16.10 -16.88
N ALA A 37 -32.39 17.23 -17.47
CA ALA A 37 -33.26 17.99 -18.37
C ALA A 37 -33.50 17.27 -19.72
N ASP A 38 -32.58 16.39 -20.12
CA ASP A 38 -32.69 15.61 -21.35
C ASP A 38 -33.62 14.40 -21.18
N ASN A 39 -34.88 14.56 -21.59
CA ASN A 39 -35.87 13.49 -21.57
C ASN A 39 -35.63 12.38 -22.61
N SER A 40 -34.62 12.50 -23.48
CA SER A 40 -34.33 11.50 -24.51
C SER A 40 -33.50 10.32 -24.01
N VAL A 41 -32.80 10.47 -22.86
CA VAL A 41 -31.92 9.44 -22.28
C VAL A 41 -32.23 9.24 -20.80
N ALA A 42 -32.57 8.03 -20.40
CA ALA A 42 -32.79 7.69 -18.99
C ALA A 42 -31.50 7.17 -18.34
N TYR A 43 -30.80 8.04 -17.61
CA TYR A 43 -29.62 7.64 -16.85
C TYR A 43 -29.99 6.91 -15.54
N ARG A 44 -29.35 5.76 -15.30
CA ARG A 44 -29.52 4.95 -14.08
C ARG A 44 -28.16 4.50 -13.58
N PHE A 45 -27.94 4.66 -12.27
CA PHE A 45 -26.70 4.27 -11.60
C PHE A 45 -27.03 3.45 -10.36
N ALA A 46 -26.19 2.46 -10.06
CA ALA A 46 -26.40 1.58 -8.92
C ALA A 46 -26.14 2.25 -7.55
N SER A 47 -25.45 3.39 -7.54
CA SER A 47 -25.10 4.18 -6.35
C SER A 47 -24.68 5.60 -6.73
N GLU A 48 -24.59 6.49 -5.72
CA GLU A 48 -24.01 7.84 -5.90
C GLU A 48 -22.55 7.80 -6.31
N GLU A 49 -21.80 6.81 -5.80
CA GLU A 49 -20.43 6.53 -6.21
C GLU A 49 -20.35 6.20 -7.71
N ALA A 50 -21.21 5.29 -8.18
CA ALA A 50 -21.24 4.91 -9.60
C ALA A 50 -21.62 6.09 -10.50
N LEU A 51 -22.49 6.99 -10.03
CA LEU A 51 -22.79 8.26 -10.69
C LEU A 51 -21.54 9.14 -10.80
N ILE A 52 -20.87 9.43 -9.67
CA ILE A 52 -19.68 10.29 -9.64
C ILE A 52 -18.57 9.72 -10.54
N GLN A 53 -18.34 8.40 -10.45
CA GLN A 53 -17.38 7.68 -11.29
C GLN A 53 -17.71 7.85 -12.77
N SER A 54 -18.97 7.65 -13.17
CA SER A 54 -19.40 7.77 -14.55
C SER A 54 -19.25 9.20 -15.10
N ILE A 55 -19.50 10.21 -14.25
CA ILE A 55 -19.28 11.61 -14.61
C ILE A 55 -17.79 11.87 -14.88
N LEU A 56 -16.90 11.42 -13.99
CA LEU A 56 -15.45 11.59 -14.17
C LEU A 56 -14.94 10.95 -15.45
N THR A 57 -15.30 9.68 -15.66
CA THR A 57 -14.86 8.94 -16.85
C THR A 57 -15.47 9.54 -18.12
N GLY A 58 -16.74 9.96 -18.08
CA GLY A 58 -17.42 10.56 -19.23
C GLY A 58 -16.93 11.96 -19.61
N LEU A 59 -16.59 12.80 -18.63
CA LEU A 59 -16.11 14.17 -18.88
C LEU A 59 -14.61 14.26 -19.14
N TYR A 60 -13.81 13.42 -18.48
CA TYR A 60 -12.36 13.61 -18.39
C TYR A 60 -11.54 12.33 -18.65
N SER A 61 -12.18 11.19 -18.91
CA SER A 61 -11.48 9.90 -19.09
C SER A 61 -10.55 9.55 -17.92
N THR A 62 -10.94 9.92 -16.70
CA THR A 62 -10.20 9.61 -15.46
C THR A 62 -11.08 8.87 -14.47
N GLU A 63 -10.44 8.13 -13.56
CA GLU A 63 -11.10 7.44 -12.43
C GLU A 63 -10.88 8.17 -11.10
N GLN A 64 -10.18 9.30 -11.09
CA GLN A 64 -9.74 9.97 -9.87
C GLN A 64 -10.23 11.42 -9.83
N VAL A 65 -10.74 11.85 -8.68
CA VAL A 65 -11.06 13.25 -8.37
C VAL A 65 -9.77 13.97 -7.99
N VAL A 66 -9.51 15.13 -8.60
CA VAL A 66 -8.41 16.00 -8.18
C VAL A 66 -8.85 16.85 -6.99
N LEU A 67 -8.19 16.69 -5.86
CA LEU A 67 -8.40 17.52 -4.67
C LEU A 67 -7.51 18.76 -4.80
N LYS A 68 -8.05 19.82 -5.42
CA LYS A 68 -7.32 21.07 -5.67
C LYS A 68 -6.72 21.60 -4.36
N ASN A 69 -5.53 22.21 -4.42
CA ASN A 69 -4.81 22.76 -3.25
C ASN A 69 -4.38 21.73 -2.18
N CYS A 70 -4.69 20.44 -2.37
CA CYS A 70 -4.26 19.35 -1.49
C CYS A 70 -3.15 18.50 -2.12
N ASP A 71 -2.75 18.81 -3.35
CA ASP A 71 -1.75 18.08 -4.15
C ASP A 71 -1.93 16.56 -4.17
N CYS A 72 -3.19 16.11 -4.24
CA CYS A 72 -3.52 14.70 -4.29
C CYS A 72 -4.79 14.43 -5.11
N THR A 73 -4.96 13.17 -5.49
CA THR A 73 -6.13 12.66 -6.21
C THR A 73 -6.77 11.52 -5.44
N ALA A 74 -8.05 11.22 -5.61
CA ALA A 74 -8.67 10.09 -4.94
C ALA A 74 -9.85 9.53 -5.75
N ALA A 75 -10.05 8.22 -5.66
CA ALA A 75 -11.17 7.55 -6.29
C ALA A 75 -12.49 7.95 -5.61
N PRO A 76 -13.60 8.08 -6.36
CA PRO A 76 -14.92 8.29 -5.77
C PRO A 76 -15.28 7.26 -4.71
N GLU A 77 -14.96 5.98 -4.91
CA GLU A 77 -15.22 4.93 -3.91
C GLU A 77 -14.49 5.19 -2.59
N PHE A 78 -13.21 5.55 -2.65
CA PHE A 78 -12.43 5.91 -1.47
C PHE A 78 -13.08 7.09 -0.73
N LEU A 79 -13.40 8.17 -1.45
CA LEU A 79 -14.01 9.38 -0.87
C LEU A 79 -15.39 9.09 -0.25
N MET A 80 -16.23 8.30 -0.92
CA MET A 80 -17.57 7.97 -0.43
C MET A 80 -17.54 7.13 0.85
N ARG A 81 -16.46 6.37 1.08
CA ARG A 81 -16.23 5.55 2.29
C ARG A 81 -15.68 6.34 3.47
N LEU A 82 -15.13 7.53 3.27
CA LEU A 82 -14.66 8.38 4.37
C LEU A 82 -15.83 8.85 5.25
N GLY A 83 -15.57 9.13 6.52
CA GLY A 83 -16.54 9.75 7.43
C GLY A 83 -16.86 11.18 7.01
N ASP A 84 -18.02 11.69 7.42
CA ASP A 84 -18.46 13.05 7.07
C ASP A 84 -17.48 14.11 7.59
N ASP A 85 -16.94 13.93 8.80
CA ASP A 85 -15.91 14.81 9.36
C ASP A 85 -14.64 14.87 8.50
N GLN A 86 -14.22 13.72 7.95
CA GLN A 86 -13.05 13.64 7.08
C GLN A 86 -13.30 14.35 5.76
N ILE A 87 -14.49 14.19 5.17
CA ILE A 87 -14.88 14.89 3.95
C ILE A 87 -14.97 16.40 4.18
N ASN A 88 -15.50 16.84 5.32
CA ASN A 88 -15.55 18.26 5.66
C ASN A 88 -14.15 18.85 5.84
N GLN A 89 -13.22 18.13 6.48
CA GLN A 89 -11.82 18.56 6.59
C GLN A 89 -11.14 18.66 5.21
N ILE A 90 -11.36 17.68 4.33
CA ILE A 90 -10.85 17.73 2.96
C ILE A 90 -11.46 18.91 2.20
N ALA A 91 -12.76 19.17 2.35
CA ALA A 91 -13.43 20.30 1.69
C ALA A 91 -12.78 21.65 2.07
N LEU A 92 -12.49 21.86 3.36
CA LEU A 92 -11.79 23.06 3.83
C LEU A 92 -10.39 23.21 3.21
N GLY A 93 -9.69 22.10 3.02
CA GLY A 93 -8.40 22.05 2.32
C GLY A 93 -8.53 22.42 0.84
N VAL A 94 -9.53 21.84 0.17
CA VAL A 94 -9.80 22.11 -1.25
C VAL A 94 -10.14 23.58 -1.51
N GLU A 95 -10.82 24.23 -0.58
CA GLU A 95 -11.18 25.66 -0.64
C GLU A 95 -10.01 26.64 -0.35
N ASN A 96 -8.79 26.13 -0.13
CA ASN A 96 -7.55 26.89 0.04
C ASN A 96 -7.49 27.81 1.28
N THR A 97 -7.76 27.24 2.45
CA THR A 97 -7.57 27.95 3.72
C THR A 97 -6.24 27.56 4.36
N GLU A 98 -5.23 28.45 4.28
CA GLU A 98 -3.88 28.25 4.86
C GLU A 98 -3.91 27.78 6.34
N SER A 99 -4.95 28.16 7.09
CA SER A 99 -5.17 27.76 8.49
C SER A 99 -5.43 26.26 8.70
N ASN A 100 -5.75 25.50 7.66
CA ASN A 100 -6.19 24.09 7.77
C ASN A 100 -5.14 23.07 7.31
N LYS A 101 -3.92 23.50 6.97
CA LYS A 101 -2.87 22.60 6.45
C LYS A 101 -2.44 21.51 7.43
N GLN A 102 -2.23 21.84 8.71
CA GLN A 102 -1.73 20.87 9.71
C GLN A 102 -2.73 19.74 10.03
N PRO A 103 -4.02 20.02 10.34
CA PRO A 103 -5.01 18.98 10.50
C PRO A 103 -5.18 18.10 9.25
N LEU A 104 -5.07 18.70 8.07
CA LEU A 104 -5.20 17.98 6.80
C LEU A 104 -4.01 17.05 6.55
N ILE A 105 -2.78 17.46 6.87
CA ILE A 105 -1.58 16.60 6.82
C ILE A 105 -1.77 15.39 7.74
N ALA A 106 -2.19 15.63 8.99
CA ALA A 106 -2.45 14.55 9.94
C ALA A 106 -3.53 13.58 9.45
N LEU A 107 -4.61 14.10 8.84
CA LEU A 107 -5.65 13.27 8.21
C LEU A 107 -5.10 12.45 7.04
N PHE A 108 -4.31 13.04 6.15
CA PHE A 108 -3.73 12.35 5.01
C PHE A 108 -2.73 11.27 5.41
N ASP A 109 -1.95 11.50 6.46
CA ASP A 109 -1.09 10.47 7.04
C ASP A 109 -1.88 9.37 7.73
N GLN A 110 -2.94 9.73 8.46
CA GLN A 110 -3.86 8.73 9.00
C GLN A 110 -4.45 7.88 7.88
N LEU A 111 -4.91 8.48 6.78
CA LEU A 111 -5.52 7.78 5.65
C LEU A 111 -4.50 7.09 4.73
N ASP A 112 -3.19 7.27 4.97
CA ASP A 112 -2.11 6.81 4.11
C ASP A 112 -2.26 7.29 2.66
N MET A 113 -2.73 8.53 2.49
CA MET A 113 -2.90 9.15 1.19
C MET A 113 -1.56 9.58 0.62
N VAL A 114 -1.42 9.43 -0.69
CA VAL A 114 -0.34 9.96 -1.50
C VAL A 114 -0.60 11.43 -1.77
N THR A 115 0.38 12.27 -1.42
CA THR A 115 0.37 13.72 -1.61
C THR A 115 1.60 14.17 -2.41
N GLY A 116 1.55 15.39 -2.96
CA GLY A 116 2.68 16.03 -3.62
C GLY A 116 3.93 16.09 -2.74
N GLU A 117 3.78 16.31 -1.44
CA GLU A 117 4.89 16.31 -0.49
C GLU A 117 5.61 14.95 -0.43
N LYS A 118 4.85 13.84 -0.35
CA LYS A 118 5.42 12.49 -0.36
C LYS A 118 6.16 12.21 -1.66
N LEU A 119 5.58 12.64 -2.79
CA LEU A 119 6.23 12.56 -4.10
C LEU A 119 7.54 13.35 -4.15
N THR A 120 7.58 14.58 -3.62
CA THR A 120 8.80 15.38 -3.55
C THR A 120 9.87 14.71 -2.71
N GLN A 121 9.51 14.11 -1.56
CA GLN A 121 10.48 13.38 -0.74
C GLN A 121 11.08 12.18 -1.47
N ILE A 122 10.27 11.42 -2.21
CA ILE A 122 10.75 10.31 -3.06
C ILE A 122 11.68 10.84 -4.16
N GLN A 123 11.31 11.92 -4.84
CA GLN A 123 12.12 12.53 -5.91
C GLN A 123 13.47 13.01 -5.40
N ASN A 124 13.52 13.62 -4.21
CA ASN A 124 14.77 14.05 -3.60
C ASN A 124 15.68 12.84 -3.31
N LEU A 125 15.13 11.76 -2.74
CA LEU A 125 15.87 10.52 -2.49
C LEU A 125 16.39 9.91 -3.80
N PHE A 126 15.57 9.88 -4.84
CA PHE A 126 15.98 9.37 -6.16
C PHE A 126 17.08 10.20 -6.80
N HIS A 127 17.04 11.52 -6.63
CA HIS A 127 18.08 12.41 -7.10
C HIS A 127 19.41 12.19 -6.35
N GLU A 128 19.34 12.05 -5.02
CA GLU A 128 20.50 11.75 -4.17
C GLU A 128 21.18 10.43 -4.58
N TRP A 129 20.39 9.40 -4.89
CA TRP A 129 20.89 8.10 -5.36
C TRP A 129 21.14 8.04 -6.87
N GLN A 130 20.87 9.12 -7.60
CA GLN A 130 21.04 9.22 -9.06
C GLN A 130 20.24 8.16 -9.86
N VAL A 131 19.09 7.76 -9.33
CA VAL A 131 18.18 6.78 -9.96
C VAL A 131 16.97 7.42 -10.63
N ASP A 132 16.82 8.75 -10.55
CA ASP A 132 15.70 9.54 -11.06
C ASP A 132 15.43 9.36 -12.57
N LYS A 133 16.45 8.98 -13.34
CA LYS A 133 16.34 8.78 -14.80
C LYS A 133 16.04 7.34 -15.21
N ASN A 134 15.93 6.42 -14.27
CA ASN A 134 15.64 5.02 -14.59
C ASN A 134 14.22 4.88 -15.17
N PHE A 135 14.07 4.08 -16.23
CA PHE A 135 12.79 3.90 -16.91
C PHE A 135 11.69 3.33 -15.99
N LEU A 136 12.08 2.56 -14.95
CA LEU A 136 11.15 1.99 -13.97
C LEU A 136 10.29 3.06 -13.30
N PHE A 137 10.81 4.28 -13.11
CA PHE A 137 10.13 5.34 -12.37
C PHE A 137 9.37 6.34 -13.25
N GLN A 138 9.23 6.06 -14.56
CA GLN A 138 8.52 6.96 -15.49
C GLN A 138 7.00 6.99 -15.25
N SER A 139 6.45 5.94 -14.64
CA SER A 139 5.04 5.84 -14.29
C SER A 139 4.91 5.23 -12.91
N LEU A 140 4.26 5.93 -11.98
CA LEU A 140 4.05 5.48 -10.62
C LEU A 140 2.55 5.34 -10.34
N SER A 141 2.12 4.16 -9.93
CA SER A 141 0.78 3.97 -9.35
C SER A 141 0.72 4.50 -7.92
N VAL A 142 -0.48 4.62 -7.35
CA VAL A 142 -0.66 4.97 -5.93
C VAL A 142 0.06 3.97 -5.02
N LYS A 143 -0.05 2.66 -5.32
CA LYS A 143 0.67 1.59 -4.61
C LYS A 143 2.18 1.80 -4.65
N ASP A 144 2.73 2.14 -5.81
CA ASP A 144 4.16 2.39 -5.97
C ASP A 144 4.64 3.54 -5.10
N ILE A 145 3.90 4.66 -5.10
CA ILE A 145 4.25 5.84 -4.33
C ILE A 145 4.18 5.54 -2.83
N GLN A 146 3.15 4.79 -2.38
CA GLN A 146 3.06 4.34 -0.98
C GLN A 146 4.26 3.48 -0.58
N ASN A 147 4.63 2.48 -1.41
CA ASN A 147 5.78 1.61 -1.12
C ASN A 147 7.11 2.36 -1.13
N LEU A 148 7.33 3.25 -2.09
CA LEU A 148 8.52 4.11 -2.15
C LEU A 148 8.57 5.09 -0.97
N TYR A 149 7.43 5.59 -0.52
CA TYR A 149 7.39 6.44 0.67
C TYR A 149 7.74 5.67 1.95
N GLN A 150 7.35 4.40 2.06
CA GLN A 150 7.81 3.56 3.18
C GLN A 150 9.34 3.38 3.17
N LEU A 151 9.97 3.31 1.99
CA LEU A 151 11.43 3.31 1.88
C LEU A 151 12.04 4.60 2.44
N VAL A 152 11.51 5.78 2.05
CA VAL A 152 11.92 7.09 2.59
C VAL A 152 11.82 7.11 4.12
N LYS A 153 10.74 6.58 4.69
CA LYS A 153 10.52 6.59 6.16
C LYS A 153 11.43 5.63 6.93
N GLN A 154 11.88 4.55 6.31
CA GLN A 154 12.59 3.47 7.01
C GLN A 154 14.09 3.48 6.78
N VAL A 155 14.56 4.11 5.71
CA VAL A 155 15.97 4.20 5.38
C VAL A 155 16.51 5.55 5.80
N ASP A 156 17.26 5.55 6.89
CA ASP A 156 18.14 6.67 7.24
C ASP A 156 19.50 6.43 6.57
N ALA A 157 19.76 7.15 5.48
CA ALA A 157 20.98 7.01 4.70
C ALA A 157 22.25 7.24 5.56
N ASN A 158 22.16 8.02 6.64
CA ASN A 158 23.29 8.29 7.53
C ASN A 158 23.72 7.06 8.35
N GLN A 159 22.92 5.99 8.38
CA GLN A 159 23.24 4.75 9.08
C GLN A 159 24.16 3.81 8.28
N TYR A 160 24.42 4.11 7.01
CA TYR A 160 25.13 3.23 6.10
C TYR A 160 26.26 3.98 5.39
N ASP A 161 27.33 3.27 5.04
CA ASP A 161 28.35 3.82 4.15
C ASP A 161 27.78 3.95 2.73
N ASP A 162 28.27 4.94 1.98
CA ASP A 162 27.88 5.19 0.57
C ASP A 162 27.99 3.92 -0.29
N VAL A 163 29.03 3.10 -0.08
CA VAL A 163 29.24 1.86 -0.85
C VAL A 163 28.13 0.83 -0.60
N VAL A 164 27.55 0.80 0.59
CA VAL A 164 26.43 -0.10 0.92
C VAL A 164 25.15 0.40 0.28
N ILE A 165 24.86 1.70 0.39
CA ILE A 165 23.71 2.32 -0.27
C ILE A 165 23.79 2.14 -1.78
N THR A 166 24.95 2.40 -2.39
CA THR A 166 25.21 2.18 -3.82
C THR A 166 25.01 0.72 -4.21
N GLY A 167 25.63 -0.22 -3.48
CA GLY A 167 25.44 -1.64 -3.77
C GLY A 167 23.97 -2.09 -3.64
N ALA A 168 23.21 -1.49 -2.70
CA ALA A 168 21.82 -1.84 -2.46
C ALA A 168 20.89 -1.30 -3.56
N TYR A 169 21.01 -0.04 -3.98
CA TYR A 169 20.16 0.47 -5.06
C TYR A 169 20.56 -0.11 -6.42
N GLU A 170 21.85 -0.40 -6.67
CA GLU A 170 22.29 -1.08 -7.90
C GLU A 170 21.74 -2.50 -7.98
N PHE A 171 21.74 -3.22 -6.86
CA PHE A 171 21.10 -4.53 -6.74
C PHE A 171 19.59 -4.42 -6.98
N ALA A 172 18.92 -3.51 -6.28
CA ALA A 172 17.47 -3.34 -6.40
C ALA A 172 17.09 -2.97 -7.84
N LEU A 173 17.80 -2.06 -8.51
CA LEU A 173 17.53 -1.69 -9.90
C LEU A 173 17.68 -2.86 -10.89
N GLU A 174 18.62 -3.78 -10.64
CA GLU A 174 18.86 -4.94 -11.51
C GLU A 174 17.75 -6.00 -11.36
N GLU A 175 17.30 -6.24 -10.14
CA GLU A 175 16.33 -7.30 -9.82
C GLU A 175 14.86 -6.84 -9.84
N SER A 176 14.61 -5.54 -9.93
CA SER A 176 13.24 -4.99 -9.91
C SER A 176 12.57 -5.03 -11.28
N VAL A 177 11.28 -5.34 -11.27
CA VAL A 177 10.42 -5.28 -12.45
C VAL A 177 9.46 -4.10 -12.42
N ASP A 178 9.28 -3.49 -11.26
CA ASP A 178 8.41 -2.34 -11.01
C ASP A 178 8.91 -1.50 -9.81
N PRO A 179 8.40 -0.27 -9.59
CA PRO A 179 8.86 0.58 -8.49
C PRO A 179 8.61 0.02 -7.08
N SER A 180 7.51 -0.73 -6.88
CA SER A 180 7.21 -1.38 -5.60
C SER A 180 8.27 -2.42 -5.24
N SER A 181 8.64 -3.26 -6.21
CA SER A 181 9.70 -4.26 -6.05
C SER A 181 11.06 -3.62 -5.78
N PHE A 182 11.36 -2.46 -6.38
CA PHE A 182 12.54 -1.67 -6.04
C PHE A 182 12.56 -1.24 -4.58
N SER A 183 11.46 -0.69 -4.06
CA SER A 183 11.36 -0.33 -2.64
C SER A 183 11.64 -1.53 -1.73
N HIS A 184 11.02 -2.67 -2.01
CA HIS A 184 11.17 -3.89 -1.21
C HIS A 184 12.58 -4.47 -1.30
N LEU A 185 13.18 -4.51 -2.49
CA LEU A 185 14.53 -5.05 -2.70
C LEU A 185 15.62 -4.16 -2.10
N MET A 186 15.43 -2.83 -2.13
CA MET A 186 16.31 -1.89 -1.44
C MET A 186 16.26 -2.12 0.08
N ARG A 187 15.05 -2.21 0.66
CA ARG A 187 14.86 -2.51 2.09
C ARG A 187 15.41 -3.89 2.45
N TYR A 188 15.22 -4.88 1.58
CA TYR A 188 15.77 -6.22 1.72
C TYR A 188 17.29 -6.19 1.82
N ALA A 189 17.96 -5.53 0.87
CA ALA A 189 19.41 -5.45 0.82
C ALA A 189 20.00 -4.77 2.07
N LEU A 190 19.41 -3.63 2.48
CA LEU A 190 19.85 -2.91 3.67
C LEU A 190 19.59 -3.68 4.95
N THR A 191 18.43 -4.33 5.09
CA THR A 191 18.12 -5.15 6.27
C THR A 191 19.04 -6.37 6.32
N LEU A 192 19.29 -7.03 5.19
CA LEU A 192 20.26 -8.13 5.10
C LEU A 192 21.66 -7.68 5.52
N TYR A 193 22.09 -6.48 5.09
CA TYR A 193 23.35 -5.89 5.53
C TYR A 193 23.39 -5.71 7.05
N GLN A 194 22.35 -5.12 7.65
CA GLN A 194 22.25 -4.95 9.11
C GLN A 194 22.28 -6.28 9.85
N VAL A 195 21.58 -7.30 9.33
CA VAL A 195 21.53 -8.65 9.89
C VAL A 195 22.89 -9.32 9.89
N LEU A 196 23.65 -9.22 8.80
CA LEU A 196 24.94 -9.90 8.64
C LEU A 196 26.10 -9.20 9.37
N TYR A 197 26.09 -7.87 9.43
CA TYR A 197 27.23 -7.07 9.87
C TYR A 197 26.99 -6.27 11.16
N GLY A 198 25.72 -6.14 11.58
CA GLY A 198 25.32 -5.28 12.68
C GLY A 198 25.42 -3.79 12.34
N THR A 199 24.89 -2.93 13.21
CA THR A 199 24.89 -1.47 13.03
C THR A 199 26.24 -0.80 13.34
N ASN A 200 27.18 -1.51 13.98
CA ASN A 200 28.42 -0.93 14.54
C ASN A 200 29.71 -1.27 13.75
N ASN A 201 29.64 -2.02 12.64
CA ASN A 201 30.83 -2.45 11.88
C ASN A 201 30.82 -1.98 10.42
N ALA A 202 30.68 -0.66 10.24
CA ALA A 202 30.69 0.08 8.97
C ALA A 202 32.04 0.05 8.20
N LYS A 203 32.79 -1.05 8.18
CA LYS A 203 34.12 -1.11 7.52
C LYS A 203 34.47 -2.42 6.82
N ARG A 204 33.49 -3.28 6.53
CA ARG A 204 33.75 -4.50 5.78
C ARG A 204 32.84 -4.58 4.57
N LEU A 205 33.37 -4.15 3.42
CA LEU A 205 33.27 -4.76 2.08
C LEU A 205 33.12 -3.68 1.02
N THR A 206 34.18 -3.45 0.22
CA THR A 206 34.16 -2.51 -0.90
C THR A 206 34.14 -3.18 -2.28
N ALA A 207 34.00 -4.51 -2.36
CA ALA A 207 33.91 -5.21 -3.65
C ALA A 207 33.01 -6.47 -3.68
N THR A 208 32.25 -6.75 -2.62
CA THR A 208 31.49 -8.03 -2.51
C THR A 208 30.10 -7.89 -1.89
N VAL A 209 29.61 -6.67 -1.65
CA VAL A 209 28.30 -6.42 -1.02
C VAL A 209 27.16 -6.85 -1.95
N LYS A 210 27.18 -6.39 -3.20
CA LYS A 210 26.20 -6.79 -4.22
C LYS A 210 26.19 -8.31 -4.46
N THR A 211 27.36 -8.94 -4.55
CA THR A 211 27.45 -10.41 -4.69
C THR A 211 26.79 -11.15 -3.51
N LYS A 212 26.87 -10.60 -2.29
CA LYS A 212 26.19 -11.17 -1.13
C LYS A 212 24.67 -10.99 -1.20
N PHE A 213 24.20 -9.84 -1.67
CA PHE A 213 22.77 -9.63 -1.93
C PHE A 213 22.24 -10.63 -2.95
N ASN A 214 22.94 -10.81 -4.08
CA ASN A 214 22.56 -11.78 -5.12
C ASN A 214 22.53 -13.22 -4.59
N ALA A 215 23.57 -13.65 -3.87
CA ALA A 215 23.63 -15.02 -3.34
C ALA A 215 22.47 -15.33 -2.37
N ALA A 216 22.13 -14.38 -1.48
CA ALA A 216 21.00 -14.52 -0.58
C ALA A 216 19.66 -14.48 -1.33
N TYR A 217 19.55 -13.62 -2.34
CA TYR A 217 18.36 -13.50 -3.20
C TYR A 217 18.09 -14.82 -3.94
N GLU A 218 19.09 -15.40 -4.59
CA GLU A 218 18.98 -16.69 -5.28
C GLU A 218 18.55 -17.82 -4.32
N SER A 219 19.16 -17.85 -3.13
CA SER A 219 18.89 -18.88 -2.12
C SER A 219 17.47 -18.80 -1.55
N LEU A 220 16.98 -17.58 -1.28
CA LEU A 220 15.66 -17.37 -0.68
C LEU A 220 14.52 -17.39 -1.70
N SER A 221 14.78 -17.03 -2.96
CA SER A 221 13.75 -16.95 -4.00
C SER A 221 13.02 -18.28 -4.18
N GLY A 222 13.75 -19.40 -4.18
CA GLY A 222 13.15 -20.73 -4.30
C GLY A 222 12.21 -21.11 -3.14
N VAL A 223 12.41 -20.53 -1.96
CA VAL A 223 11.51 -20.68 -0.80
C VAL A 223 10.25 -19.84 -1.01
N VAL A 224 10.42 -18.56 -1.37
CA VAL A 224 9.33 -17.58 -1.49
C VAL A 224 8.37 -17.93 -2.63
N VAL A 225 8.88 -18.34 -3.80
CA VAL A 225 8.04 -18.69 -4.96
C VAL A 225 7.03 -19.78 -4.63
N LYS A 226 7.40 -20.75 -3.78
CA LYS A 226 6.50 -21.83 -3.33
C LYS A 226 5.41 -21.36 -2.36
N ARG A 227 5.39 -20.08 -2.01
CA ARG A 227 4.54 -19.45 -0.97
C ARG A 227 3.93 -18.13 -1.45
N LEU A 228 3.67 -18.03 -2.76
CA LEU A 228 2.89 -16.95 -3.36
C LEU A 228 1.40 -17.30 -3.51
N ALA A 229 1.01 -18.53 -3.19
CA ALA A 229 -0.38 -18.97 -3.29
C ALA A 229 -1.26 -18.22 -2.27
N CYS A 230 -2.36 -17.65 -2.73
CA CYS A 230 -3.27 -16.84 -1.93
C CYS A 230 -4.73 -17.33 -2.04
N PRO A 231 -5.54 -17.15 -0.99
CA PRO A 231 -6.99 -17.33 -1.08
C PRO A 231 -7.62 -16.28 -2.00
N GLN A 232 -8.58 -16.73 -2.81
CA GLN A 232 -9.35 -15.92 -3.75
C GLN A 232 -10.67 -15.51 -3.13
N LEU A 233 -10.90 -14.20 -3.00
CA LEU A 233 -12.08 -13.59 -2.39
C LEU A 233 -12.72 -12.59 -3.36
N HIS A 234 -14.04 -12.43 -3.30
CA HIS A 234 -14.72 -11.43 -4.12
C HIS A 234 -14.83 -10.11 -3.33
N PRO A 235 -14.11 -9.03 -3.69
CA PRO A 235 -14.26 -7.75 -3.00
C PRO A 235 -15.66 -7.13 -3.21
N PRO A 236 -16.14 -6.26 -2.31
CA PRO A 236 -15.53 -5.87 -1.04
C PRO A 236 -15.81 -6.91 0.07
N GLN A 237 -14.85 -7.07 0.98
CA GLN A 237 -14.99 -7.94 2.16
C GLN A 237 -15.02 -7.09 3.43
N THR A 238 -15.81 -7.47 4.44
CA THR A 238 -15.78 -6.78 5.73
C THR A 238 -14.60 -7.27 6.57
N ALA A 239 -14.14 -6.47 7.53
CA ALA A 239 -13.12 -6.86 8.50
C ALA A 239 -13.45 -8.18 9.20
N ASN A 240 -14.71 -8.42 9.53
CA ASN A 240 -15.15 -9.66 10.17
C ASN A 240 -15.06 -10.86 9.22
N ASP A 241 -15.45 -10.68 7.95
CA ASP A 241 -15.38 -11.75 6.95
C ASP A 241 -13.93 -12.16 6.72
N VAL A 242 -13.04 -11.19 6.50
CA VAL A 242 -11.61 -11.44 6.30
C VAL A 242 -10.98 -12.09 7.53
N GLY A 243 -11.30 -11.61 8.73
CA GLY A 243 -10.82 -12.23 9.97
C GLY A 243 -11.22 -13.69 10.08
N ASN A 244 -12.49 -14.02 9.82
CA ASN A 244 -12.98 -15.40 9.86
C ASN A 244 -12.32 -16.30 8.79
N ILE A 245 -12.14 -15.77 7.58
CA ILE A 245 -11.46 -16.46 6.49
C ILE A 245 -10.01 -16.75 6.87
N LEU A 246 -9.27 -15.76 7.36
CA LEU A 246 -7.87 -15.91 7.75
C LEU A 246 -7.70 -16.89 8.92
N ASN A 247 -8.58 -16.83 9.92
CA ASN A 247 -8.57 -17.77 11.04
C ASN A 247 -8.82 -19.20 10.56
N THR A 248 -9.78 -19.40 9.66
CA THR A 248 -10.10 -20.71 9.08
C THR A 248 -8.96 -21.23 8.20
N TRP A 249 -8.34 -20.35 7.40
CA TRP A 249 -7.21 -20.67 6.54
C TRP A 249 -6.00 -21.12 7.39
N GLY A 250 -5.68 -20.36 8.43
CA GLY A 250 -4.62 -20.69 9.38
C GLY A 250 -4.89 -21.96 10.18
N ALA A 251 -6.14 -22.20 10.61
CA ALA A 251 -6.54 -23.43 11.30
C ALA A 251 -6.34 -24.69 10.43
N ASN A 252 -6.50 -24.56 9.11
CA ASN A 252 -6.19 -25.61 8.13
C ASN A 252 -4.70 -25.70 7.78
N LYS A 253 -3.83 -24.96 8.50
CA LYS A 253 -2.38 -24.88 8.28
C LYS A 253 -2.01 -24.41 6.88
N HIS A 254 -2.86 -23.60 6.26
CA HIS A 254 -2.54 -22.98 4.99
C HIS A 254 -1.87 -21.63 5.24
N PHE A 255 -0.72 -21.41 4.60
CA PHE A 255 -0.06 -20.12 4.56
C PHE A 255 -0.82 -19.19 3.61
N VAL A 256 -0.98 -17.91 3.98
CA VAL A 256 -1.46 -16.89 3.04
C VAL A 256 -0.24 -16.33 2.34
N GLY A 257 -0.17 -16.52 1.03
CA GLY A 257 1.00 -16.17 0.26
C GLY A 257 1.37 -14.70 0.32
N PHE A 258 2.65 -14.43 0.13
CA PHE A 258 3.15 -13.06 0.02
C PHE A 258 2.55 -12.36 -1.20
N THR A 259 2.48 -11.03 -1.15
CA THR A 259 2.03 -10.21 -2.27
C THR A 259 2.82 -10.47 -3.55
N ASP A 260 4.15 -10.53 -3.44
CA ASP A 260 5.07 -10.79 -4.52
C ASP A 260 6.39 -11.34 -3.98
N LEU A 261 7.30 -11.69 -4.88
CA LEU A 261 8.63 -12.22 -4.53
C LEU A 261 9.41 -11.24 -3.64
N SER A 262 9.46 -9.96 -4.01
CA SER A 262 10.23 -8.94 -3.30
C SER A 262 9.74 -8.72 -1.86
N THR A 263 8.42 -8.74 -1.67
CA THR A 263 7.75 -8.67 -0.38
C THR A 263 8.11 -9.88 0.47
N GLY A 264 8.00 -11.08 -0.10
CA GLY A 264 8.33 -12.31 0.62
C GLY A 264 9.80 -12.37 1.05
N LEU A 265 10.73 -12.00 0.16
CA LEU A 265 12.15 -11.92 0.47
C LEU A 265 12.41 -10.99 1.65
N LEU A 266 11.85 -9.77 1.61
CA LEU A 266 11.93 -8.81 2.70
C LEU A 266 11.34 -9.37 3.99
N GLN A 267 10.16 -10.00 3.96
CA GLN A 267 9.55 -10.57 5.16
C GLN A 267 10.41 -11.67 5.78
N LEU A 268 11.05 -12.50 4.97
CA LEU A 268 11.92 -13.55 5.47
C LEU A 268 13.17 -12.99 6.14
N ILE A 269 13.90 -12.07 5.50
CA ILE A 269 15.11 -11.53 6.12
C ILE A 269 14.83 -10.68 7.35
N SER A 270 13.61 -10.13 7.49
CA SER A 270 13.21 -9.36 8.66
C SER A 270 12.79 -10.24 9.85
N ASN A 271 12.50 -11.53 9.63
CA ASN A 271 11.94 -12.41 10.65
C ASN A 271 12.76 -13.70 10.90
N ILE A 272 13.75 -14.01 10.07
CA ILE A 272 14.66 -15.15 10.27
C ILE A 272 15.85 -14.76 11.16
N ASP A 273 16.31 -15.68 12.00
CA ASP A 273 17.50 -15.49 12.84
C ASP A 273 18.74 -15.14 11.95
N PRO A 274 19.42 -14.01 12.23
CA PRO A 274 20.66 -13.61 11.55
C PRO A 274 21.72 -14.72 11.44
N LYS A 275 21.83 -15.59 12.46
CA LYS A 275 22.80 -16.69 12.45
C LYS A 275 22.50 -17.72 11.37
N THR A 276 21.23 -17.96 11.08
CA THR A 276 20.80 -18.88 10.04
C THR A 276 21.12 -18.33 8.65
N LEU A 277 20.91 -17.02 8.45
CA LEU A 277 21.24 -16.33 7.19
C LEU A 277 22.75 -16.25 6.94
N ALA A 278 23.57 -16.12 7.99
CA ALA A 278 25.01 -16.01 7.86
C ALA A 278 25.75 -17.33 7.59
N SER A 279 25.10 -18.47 7.85
CA SER A 279 25.75 -19.79 7.83
C SER A 279 25.33 -20.69 6.68
N ASP A 280 24.47 -20.20 5.76
CA ASP A 280 23.78 -21.03 4.74
C ASP A 280 23.14 -22.29 5.35
N THR A 281 22.77 -22.24 6.63
CA THR A 281 22.04 -23.31 7.33
C THR A 281 20.66 -23.45 6.68
N ASP A 282 20.04 -24.63 6.82
CA ASP A 282 18.77 -25.02 6.18
C ASP A 282 17.69 -23.91 6.24
N LEU A 283 17.64 -23.08 5.19
CA LEU A 283 16.69 -21.98 5.03
C LEU A 283 15.24 -22.49 5.04
N GLN A 284 15.01 -23.76 4.70
CA GLN A 284 13.70 -24.38 4.79
C GLN A 284 13.28 -24.57 6.25
N ALA A 285 14.21 -24.93 7.14
CA ALA A 285 13.93 -25.05 8.57
C ALA A 285 13.61 -23.68 9.18
N ALA A 286 14.37 -22.64 8.81
CA ALA A 286 14.10 -21.27 9.24
C ALA A 286 12.73 -20.76 8.75
N PHE A 287 12.40 -21.02 7.49
CA PHE A 287 11.07 -20.71 6.97
C PHE A 287 9.98 -21.48 7.71
N THR A 288 10.19 -22.77 8.00
CA THR A 288 9.22 -23.58 8.74
C THR A 288 8.95 -22.98 10.12
N GLN A 289 9.97 -22.44 10.80
CA GLN A 289 9.80 -21.75 12.08
C GLN A 289 9.02 -20.43 11.92
N PHE A 290 9.32 -19.65 10.89
CA PHE A 290 8.55 -18.45 10.54
C PHE A 290 7.07 -18.81 10.28
N GLU A 291 6.81 -19.83 9.47
CA GLU A 291 5.46 -20.30 9.12
C GLU A 291 4.70 -20.76 10.37
N GLN A 292 5.34 -21.50 11.29
CA GLN A 292 4.73 -21.90 12.56
C GLN A 292 4.33 -20.69 13.41
N THR A 293 5.20 -19.69 13.50
CA THR A 293 4.94 -18.46 14.26
C THR A 293 3.78 -17.69 13.64
N TYR A 294 3.78 -17.56 12.32
CA TYR A 294 2.74 -16.90 11.54
C TYR A 294 1.37 -17.61 11.67
N LEU A 295 1.33 -18.93 11.53
CA LEU A 295 0.09 -19.70 11.67
C LEU A 295 -0.48 -19.65 13.09
N SER A 296 0.41 -19.64 14.10
CA SER A 296 0.01 -19.41 15.49
C SER A 296 -0.61 -18.02 15.68
N PHE A 297 0.01 -16.99 15.10
CA PHE A 297 -0.54 -15.63 15.07
C PHE A 297 -1.93 -15.59 14.45
N LEU A 298 -2.11 -16.17 13.25
CA LEU A 298 -3.40 -16.17 12.56
C LEU A 298 -4.54 -16.75 13.42
N SER A 299 -4.25 -17.75 14.25
CA SER A 299 -5.29 -18.37 15.10
C SER A 299 -5.82 -17.44 16.21
N GLN A 300 -5.10 -16.37 16.54
CA GLN A 300 -5.38 -15.48 17.67
C GLN A 300 -5.65 -14.03 17.25
N ALA A 301 -5.15 -13.64 16.09
CA ALA A 301 -5.19 -12.27 15.64
C ALA A 301 -6.62 -11.80 15.33
N LYS A 302 -6.87 -10.51 15.53
CA LYS A 302 -8.12 -9.86 15.16
C LYS A 302 -7.83 -8.73 14.20
N VAL A 303 -8.73 -8.50 13.25
CA VAL A 303 -8.66 -7.33 12.38
C VAL A 303 -8.90 -6.09 13.24
N THR A 304 -7.89 -5.26 13.41
CA THR A 304 -7.97 -4.01 14.17
C THR A 304 -8.22 -2.82 13.27
N ARG A 305 -7.86 -2.93 11.99
CA ARG A 305 -8.05 -1.86 11.00
C ARG A 305 -8.38 -2.40 9.62
N GLN A 306 -9.30 -1.74 8.94
CA GLN A 306 -9.62 -1.94 7.53
C GLN A 306 -9.57 -0.59 6.83
N ARG A 307 -8.91 -0.52 5.66
CA ARG A 307 -8.90 0.69 4.82
C ARG A 307 -8.89 0.32 3.33
N LEU A 308 -9.49 1.17 2.51
CA LEU A 308 -9.37 1.12 1.06
C LEU A 308 -8.21 2.04 0.63
N SER A 309 -7.43 1.63 -0.36
CA SER A 309 -6.40 2.47 -0.97
C SER A 309 -7.05 3.69 -1.66
N GLN A 310 -6.28 4.77 -1.79
CA GLN A 310 -6.74 6.04 -2.37
C GLN A 310 -7.22 5.89 -3.82
N ASP A 311 -6.68 4.93 -4.57
CA ASP A 311 -7.11 4.58 -5.93
C ASP A 311 -8.30 3.59 -5.99
N ALA A 312 -8.79 3.15 -4.84
CA ALA A 312 -9.83 2.13 -4.67
C ALA A 312 -9.54 0.75 -5.27
N LYS A 313 -8.27 0.42 -5.53
CA LYS A 313 -7.90 -0.89 -6.12
C LYS A 313 -7.51 -1.94 -5.08
N THR A 314 -7.16 -1.54 -3.86
CA THR A 314 -6.61 -2.44 -2.84
C THR A 314 -7.26 -2.20 -1.47
N TRP A 315 -7.82 -3.25 -0.89
CA TRP A 315 -8.21 -3.26 0.51
C TRP A 315 -7.03 -3.68 1.38
N HIS A 316 -6.78 -2.96 2.46
CA HIS A 316 -5.78 -3.33 3.47
C HIS A 316 -6.46 -3.72 4.77
N TYR A 317 -5.98 -4.81 5.38
CA TYR A 317 -6.45 -5.33 6.66
C TYR A 317 -5.25 -5.47 7.60
N GLN A 318 -5.30 -4.76 8.72
CA GLN A 318 -4.32 -4.88 9.79
C GLN A 318 -4.86 -5.85 10.83
N LEU A 319 -4.08 -6.88 11.11
CA LEU A 319 -4.37 -7.85 12.15
C LEU A 319 -3.32 -7.72 13.25
N GLU A 320 -3.75 -7.82 14.50
CA GLU A 320 -2.85 -7.69 15.63
C GLU A 320 -3.13 -8.70 16.73
N THR A 321 -2.05 -9.02 17.44
CA THR A 321 -2.01 -9.67 18.75
C THR A 321 -1.21 -8.77 19.70
N GLN A 322 -0.99 -9.21 20.93
CA GLN A 322 -0.14 -8.46 21.87
C GLN A 322 1.32 -8.37 21.39
N THR A 323 1.79 -9.35 20.64
CA THR A 323 3.21 -9.51 20.31
C THR A 323 3.53 -9.34 18.83
N HIS A 324 2.54 -9.51 17.94
CA HIS A 324 2.74 -9.40 16.50
C HIS A 324 1.64 -8.60 15.82
N GLN A 325 2.01 -8.00 14.70
CA GLN A 325 1.13 -7.32 13.76
C GLN A 325 1.39 -7.86 12.34
N ALA A 326 0.31 -8.01 11.57
CA ALA A 326 0.35 -8.33 10.15
C ALA A 326 -0.49 -7.34 9.35
N ASN A 327 -0.02 -6.98 8.17
CA ASN A 327 -0.84 -6.27 7.18
C ASN A 327 -1.08 -7.19 5.99
N PHE A 328 -2.36 -7.37 5.67
CA PHE A 328 -2.82 -8.09 4.50
C PHE A 328 -3.40 -7.11 3.49
N GLN A 329 -3.40 -7.53 2.24
CA GLN A 329 -4.05 -6.79 1.18
C GLN A 329 -4.91 -7.70 0.32
N LEU A 330 -6.10 -7.23 -0.05
CA LEU A 330 -6.97 -7.84 -1.03
C LEU A 330 -7.03 -6.90 -2.24
N ILE A 331 -6.37 -7.31 -3.31
CA ILE A 331 -6.38 -6.59 -4.59
C ILE A 331 -7.68 -6.86 -5.35
N ASP A 332 -7.94 -6.07 -6.38
CA ASP A 332 -9.19 -6.07 -7.16
C ASP A 332 -9.51 -7.41 -7.85
N ASP A 333 -8.49 -8.18 -8.23
CA ASP A 333 -8.62 -9.53 -8.79
C ASP A 333 -9.08 -10.61 -7.79
N GLY A 334 -9.10 -10.27 -6.49
CA GLY A 334 -9.54 -11.14 -5.42
C GLY A 334 -8.42 -11.85 -4.64
N CYS A 335 -7.15 -11.63 -4.95
CA CYS A 335 -6.05 -12.23 -4.20
C CYS A 335 -5.85 -11.57 -2.82
N LEU A 336 -6.11 -12.30 -1.73
CA LEU A 336 -5.74 -11.88 -0.38
C LEU A 336 -4.31 -12.33 -0.06
N THR A 337 -3.39 -11.38 0.10
CA THR A 337 -1.95 -11.65 0.28
C THR A 337 -1.39 -11.00 1.55
N LEU A 338 -0.30 -11.57 2.05
CA LEU A 338 0.48 -11.01 3.16
C LEU A 338 1.45 -9.94 2.63
N ASN A 339 1.28 -8.71 3.10
CA ASN A 339 2.17 -7.58 2.77
C ASN A 339 3.28 -7.39 3.81
N SER A 340 2.97 -7.55 5.10
CA SER A 340 3.99 -7.52 6.16
C SER A 340 3.60 -8.31 7.40
N PHE A 341 4.60 -8.82 8.12
CA PHE A 341 4.47 -9.48 9.42
C PHE A 341 5.68 -9.12 10.30
N HIS A 342 5.43 -8.60 11.49
CA HIS A 342 6.47 -8.16 12.42
C HIS A 342 6.00 -8.19 13.87
N LEU A 343 6.94 -8.09 14.80
CA LEU A 343 6.64 -7.93 16.23
C LEU A 343 6.00 -6.56 16.48
N THR A 344 4.96 -6.51 17.31
CA THR A 344 4.33 -5.26 17.72
C THR A 344 5.34 -4.45 18.55
N GLN A 345 5.60 -3.20 18.17
CA GLN A 345 6.46 -2.29 18.95
C GLN A 345 5.72 -1.75 20.19
N ASN A 346 5.25 -2.64 21.06
CA ASN A 346 4.70 -2.27 22.37
C ASN A 346 5.78 -2.52 23.43
N GLY A 347 6.69 -1.56 23.62
CA GLY A 347 7.72 -1.69 24.66
C GLY A 347 8.92 -0.73 24.65
N ALA A 348 8.83 0.46 24.05
CA ALA A 348 9.77 1.54 24.33
C ALA A 348 8.96 2.81 24.69
N GLN A 349 8.51 2.86 25.94
CA GLN A 349 8.25 4.12 26.64
C GLN A 349 9.51 4.53 27.38
#